data_AF-A0A2G9ZXQ8-F1
#
_entry.id   AF-A0A2G9ZXQ8-F1
#
_cell.length_a   1.000
_cell.length_b   1.000
_cell.length_c   1.000
_cell.angle_alpha   90.00
_cell.angle_beta   90.00
_cell.angle_gamma   90.00
#
_symmetry.space_group_name_H-M   'P 1'
#
loop_
_entity.id
_entity.type
_entity.pdbx_description
1 polymer ?
#
loop_
_entity_poly.entity_id
_entity_poly.type
_entity_poly.pdbx_seq_one_letter_code
_entity_poly.pdbx_strand_id
1 'polypeptide(L)'
;MPEMKNAQAPSQEPNLLSGLLNHLSQNPQLAESLRYLRTNVEFSFMDKAYHCLLVTSSDQSEGKSTLSMLLAYTLAQAGKTVLLIDADLRKPIISRLAPCRDLYGLSGILTEVLGGDIPSGTLREISLGDLMRLLLFRKKTGILHLVQKDEKVDIHFLHGELMDVHWLSRPSQKKLLSLLIQNNVINKEQAERCIQRQKDTGQKIGYLLLHMGLISQETLAGYIKLHIIEGLRVAMQLHEGNFLFEKQPVSHFEKPSYHPFKVSQVFEDM
;
A
#
# COMPACT_ATOMS: atom_id res chain seq x y z
N MET A 1 -9.56 -63.78 0.54
CA MET A 1 -8.56 -62.73 0.23
C MET A 1 -9.04 -62.01 -1.02
N PRO A 2 -9.53 -60.76 -0.92
CA PRO A 2 -9.97 -60.00 -2.08
C PRO A 2 -8.82 -59.21 -2.69
N GLU A 3 -8.75 -59.23 -4.02
CA GLU A 3 -7.81 -58.49 -4.85
C GLU A 3 -7.97 -56.98 -4.64
N MET A 4 -6.93 -56.33 -4.10
CA MET A 4 -6.83 -54.87 -4.13
C MET A 4 -6.18 -54.46 -5.44
N LYS A 5 -6.99 -53.83 -6.29
CA LYS A 5 -6.59 -53.16 -7.52
C LYS A 5 -5.41 -52.21 -7.26
N ASN A 6 -4.32 -52.43 -8.00
CA ASN A 6 -3.25 -51.47 -8.16
C ASN A 6 -3.84 -50.15 -8.68
N ALA A 7 -3.91 -49.14 -7.80
CA ALA A 7 -4.12 -47.76 -8.21
C ALA A 7 -2.90 -47.33 -9.03
N GLN A 8 -3.06 -47.28 -10.35
CA GLN A 8 -2.07 -46.70 -11.24
C GLN A 8 -1.85 -45.25 -10.82
N ALA A 9 -0.59 -44.91 -10.53
CA ALA A 9 -0.14 -43.54 -10.30
C ALA A 9 -0.52 -42.68 -11.52
N PRO A 10 -0.92 -41.41 -11.34
CA PRO A 10 -1.28 -40.55 -12.45
C PRO A 10 -0.09 -40.43 -13.40
N SER A 11 -0.35 -40.75 -14.66
CA SER A 11 0.55 -40.60 -15.81
C SER A 11 1.23 -39.24 -15.81
N GLN A 12 2.56 -39.24 -15.71
CA GLN A 12 3.39 -38.03 -15.80
C GLN A 12 3.34 -37.50 -17.24
N GLU A 13 2.48 -36.52 -17.50
CA GLU A 13 2.65 -35.66 -18.68
C GLU A 13 4.04 -34.99 -18.60
N PRO A 14 4.79 -34.90 -19.70
CA PRO A 14 6.08 -34.23 -19.69
C PRO A 14 5.88 -32.77 -19.27
N ASN A 15 6.49 -32.39 -18.15
CA ASN A 15 6.44 -31.02 -17.64
C ASN A 15 6.96 -30.07 -18.74
N LEU A 16 6.09 -29.26 -19.34
CA LEU A 16 6.45 -28.34 -20.43
C LEU A 16 7.64 -27.44 -20.07
N LEU A 17 7.80 -27.13 -18.77
CA LEU A 17 8.93 -26.41 -18.23
C LEU A 17 10.25 -27.19 -18.36
N SER A 18 10.26 -28.50 -18.11
CA SER A 18 11.46 -29.31 -18.28
C SER A 18 11.88 -29.40 -19.75
N GLY A 19 10.91 -29.48 -20.67
CA GLY A 19 11.18 -29.40 -22.11
C GLY A 19 11.84 -28.08 -22.52
N LEU A 20 11.33 -26.96 -22.00
CA LEU A 20 11.84 -25.62 -22.27
C LEU A 20 13.24 -25.39 -21.67
N LEU A 21 13.51 -25.88 -20.45
CA LEU A 21 14.83 -25.81 -19.83
C LEU A 21 15.85 -26.75 -20.52
N ASN A 22 15.41 -27.92 -20.98
CA ASN A 22 16.25 -28.82 -21.75
C ASN A 22 16.64 -28.16 -23.08
N HIS A 23 15.70 -27.50 -23.77
CA HIS A 23 16.00 -26.77 -24.99
C HIS A 23 17.01 -25.63 -24.76
N LEU A 24 16.88 -24.90 -23.64
CA LEU A 24 17.86 -23.88 -23.25
C LEU A 24 19.26 -24.48 -23.05
N SER A 25 19.34 -25.64 -22.38
CA SER A 25 20.60 -26.32 -22.07
C SER A 25 21.29 -26.87 -23.32
N GLN A 26 20.50 -27.30 -24.31
CA GLN A 26 20.98 -27.85 -25.58
C GLN A 26 21.27 -26.78 -26.64
N ASN A 27 20.98 -25.50 -26.37
CA ASN A 27 21.16 -24.41 -27.32
C ASN A 27 22.05 -23.29 -26.75
N PRO A 28 23.39 -23.36 -26.95
CA PRO A 28 24.33 -22.38 -26.40
C PRO A 28 24.10 -20.94 -26.88
N GLN A 29 23.65 -20.75 -28.12
CA GLN A 29 23.35 -19.42 -28.67
C GLN A 29 22.18 -18.76 -27.95
N LEU A 30 21.11 -19.52 -27.70
CA LEU A 30 19.96 -19.04 -26.93
C LEU A 30 20.38 -18.70 -25.48
N ALA A 31 21.18 -19.57 -24.85
CA ALA A 31 21.67 -19.34 -23.50
C ALA A 31 22.55 -18.09 -23.38
N GLU A 32 23.42 -17.84 -24.35
CA GLU A 32 24.24 -16.63 -24.40
C GLU A 32 23.37 -15.38 -24.61
N SER A 33 22.41 -15.43 -25.53
CA SER A 33 21.48 -14.32 -25.80
C SER A 33 20.68 -13.94 -24.55
N LEU A 34 20.24 -14.93 -23.76
CA LEU A 34 19.56 -14.69 -22.49
C LEU A 34 20.47 -14.13 -21.40
N ARG A 35 21.75 -14.52 -21.36
CA ARG A 35 22.73 -13.91 -20.44
C ARG A 35 22.97 -12.44 -20.80
N TYR A 36 23.10 -12.11 -22.08
CA TYR A 36 23.18 -10.72 -22.55
C TYR A 36 21.93 -9.93 -22.18
N LEU A 37 20.73 -10.49 -22.43
CA LEU A 37 19.48 -9.85 -22.06
C LEU A 37 19.39 -9.60 -20.55
N ARG A 38 19.73 -10.60 -19.73
CA ARG A 38 19.76 -10.48 -18.27
C ARG A 38 20.66 -9.33 -17.83
N THR A 39 21.89 -9.28 -18.33
CA THR A 39 22.85 -8.22 -17.99
C THR A 39 22.29 -6.84 -18.33
N ASN A 40 21.71 -6.66 -19.52
CA ASN A 40 21.11 -5.39 -19.93
C ASN A 40 19.90 -5.00 -19.07
N VAL A 41 19.07 -5.98 -18.70
CA VAL A 41 17.95 -5.77 -17.78
C VAL A 41 18.45 -5.36 -16.40
N GLU A 42 19.48 -6.01 -15.87
CA GLU A 42 20.10 -5.64 -14.59
C GLU A 42 20.68 -4.23 -14.60
N PHE A 43 21.37 -3.84 -15.67
CA PHE A 43 21.88 -2.47 -15.84
C PHE A 43 20.75 -1.43 -15.88
N SER A 44 19.59 -1.74 -16.48
CA SER A 44 18.42 -0.84 -16.53
C SER A 44 17.79 -0.55 -15.15
N PHE A 45 18.18 -1.32 -14.13
CA PHE A 45 17.65 -1.23 -12.77
C PHE A 45 18.62 -0.63 -11.74
N MET A 46 19.85 -0.28 -12.13
CA MET A 46 20.94 0.10 -11.21
C MET A 46 20.58 1.27 -10.26
N ASP A 47 19.83 2.25 -10.73
CA ASP A 47 19.44 3.45 -9.96
C ASP A 47 17.94 3.50 -9.63
N LYS A 48 17.22 2.39 -9.76
CA LYS A 48 15.77 2.36 -9.54
C LYS A 48 15.41 1.83 -8.16
N ALA A 49 14.54 2.57 -7.46
CA ALA A 49 13.96 2.15 -6.19
C ALA A 49 13.08 0.89 -6.29
N TYR A 50 12.54 0.60 -7.48
CA TYR A 50 11.71 -0.57 -7.75
C TYR A 50 12.13 -1.31 -9.03
N HIS A 51 12.11 -2.63 -8.99
CA HIS A 51 12.48 -3.51 -10.11
C HIS A 51 11.24 -4.24 -10.66
N CYS A 52 10.53 -3.60 -11.59
CA CYS A 52 9.38 -4.19 -12.29
C CYS A 52 9.61 -4.15 -13.81
N LEU A 53 9.41 -5.29 -14.47
CA LEU A 53 9.56 -5.45 -15.91
C LEU A 53 8.27 -6.00 -16.53
N LEU A 54 7.66 -5.23 -17.43
CA LEU A 54 6.55 -5.70 -18.27
C LEU A 54 7.11 -6.26 -19.57
N VAL A 55 6.73 -7.50 -19.90
CA VAL A 55 7.04 -8.13 -21.19
C VAL A 55 5.75 -8.22 -22.00
N THR A 56 5.73 -7.63 -23.19
CA THR A 56 4.58 -7.63 -24.10
C THR A 56 5.03 -7.83 -25.54
N SER A 57 4.08 -8.08 -26.44
CA SER A 57 4.30 -8.34 -27.87
C SER A 57 3.30 -7.56 -28.71
N SER A 58 3.62 -7.26 -29.97
CA SER A 58 2.67 -6.64 -30.91
C SER A 58 1.52 -7.59 -31.24
N ASP A 59 1.86 -8.87 -31.46
CA ASP A 59 0.92 -9.90 -31.84
C ASP A 59 0.91 -11.12 -30.89
N GLN A 60 -0.07 -12.01 -31.11
CA GLN A 60 -0.13 -13.31 -30.45
C GLN A 60 1.01 -14.22 -30.94
N SER A 61 1.45 -15.14 -30.07
CA SER A 61 2.45 -16.17 -30.41
C SER A 61 3.87 -15.69 -30.76
N GLU A 62 4.26 -14.45 -30.45
CA GLU A 62 5.64 -13.95 -30.58
C GLU A 62 6.61 -14.48 -29.49
N GLY A 63 6.18 -15.44 -28.66
CA GLY A 63 7.05 -16.04 -27.64
C GLY A 63 7.24 -15.22 -26.36
N LYS A 64 6.44 -14.16 -26.12
CA LYS A 64 6.50 -13.36 -24.87
C LYS A 64 6.50 -14.19 -23.59
N SER A 65 5.62 -15.17 -23.46
CA SER A 65 5.51 -16.02 -22.26
C SER A 65 6.74 -16.90 -22.07
N THR A 66 7.28 -17.44 -23.18
CA THR A 66 8.52 -18.22 -23.20
C THR A 66 9.70 -17.37 -22.77
N LEU A 67 9.83 -16.17 -23.34
CA LEU A 67 10.90 -15.23 -23.00
C LEU A 67 10.82 -14.80 -21.53
N SER A 68 9.64 -14.44 -21.03
CA SER A 68 9.43 -14.07 -19.63
C SER A 68 9.85 -15.18 -18.66
N MET A 69 9.49 -16.44 -18.97
CA MET A 69 9.85 -17.58 -18.15
C MET A 69 11.36 -17.86 -18.17
N LEU A 70 11.98 -17.84 -19.36
CA LEU A 70 13.43 -18.01 -19.52
C LEU A 70 14.21 -16.90 -18.83
N LEU A 71 13.79 -15.64 -18.97
CA LEU A 71 14.42 -14.51 -18.33
C LEU A 71 14.30 -14.59 -16.80
N ALA A 72 13.11 -14.91 -16.28
CA ALA A 72 12.89 -15.10 -14.85
C ALA A 72 13.78 -16.23 -14.29
N TYR A 73 13.89 -17.35 -15.01
CA TYR A 73 14.78 -18.44 -14.65
C TYR A 73 16.26 -18.02 -14.65
N THR A 74 16.70 -17.27 -15.66
CA THR A 74 18.11 -16.85 -15.79
C THR A 74 18.50 -15.79 -14.73
N LEU A 75 17.57 -14.92 -14.34
CA LEU A 75 17.71 -14.00 -13.22
C LEU A 75 17.76 -14.76 -11.88
N ALA A 76 16.88 -15.74 -11.69
CA ALA A 76 16.88 -16.58 -10.49
C ALA A 76 18.18 -17.40 -10.36
N GLN A 77 18.70 -17.97 -11.46
CA GLN A 77 20.01 -18.62 -11.48
C GLN A 77 21.16 -17.69 -11.06
N ALA A 78 21.04 -16.38 -11.33
CA ALA A 78 22.02 -15.38 -10.89
C ALA A 78 21.88 -15.00 -9.41
N GLY A 79 21.03 -15.69 -8.66
CA GLY A 79 20.79 -15.46 -7.23
C GLY A 79 19.78 -14.37 -6.93
N LYS A 80 19.02 -13.88 -7.92
CA LYS A 80 17.96 -12.88 -7.70
C LYS A 80 16.68 -13.54 -7.19
N THR A 81 15.97 -12.86 -6.29
CA THR A 81 14.60 -13.22 -5.93
C THR A 81 13.65 -12.68 -7.00
N VAL A 82 12.99 -13.56 -7.76
CA VAL A 82 12.17 -13.18 -8.91
C VAL A 82 10.75 -13.69 -8.72
N LEU A 83 9.78 -12.78 -8.90
CA LEU A 83 8.35 -13.10 -8.99
C LEU A 83 7.90 -12.95 -10.44
N LEU A 84 7.45 -14.05 -11.05
CA LEU A 84 6.86 -14.04 -12.39
C LEU A 84 5.33 -14.03 -12.26
N ILE A 85 4.68 -13.01 -12.83
CA ILE A 85 3.22 -12.85 -12.77
C ILE A 85 2.65 -13.00 -14.19
N ASP A 86 1.70 -13.91 -14.39
CA ASP A 86 0.93 -13.99 -15.63
C ASP A 86 -0.23 -12.98 -15.60
N ALA A 87 -0.02 -11.83 -16.25
CA ALA A 87 -1.02 -10.78 -16.37
C ALA A 87 -1.96 -10.95 -17.57
N ASP A 88 -1.78 -11.99 -18.40
CA ASP A 88 -2.74 -12.32 -19.47
C ASP A 88 -3.90 -13.13 -18.88
N LEU A 89 -4.90 -12.40 -18.38
CA LEU A 89 -6.10 -13.00 -17.79
C LEU A 89 -7.02 -13.67 -18.82
N ARG A 90 -6.80 -13.48 -20.12
CA ARG A 90 -7.63 -14.05 -21.19
C ARG A 90 -7.13 -15.43 -21.61
N LYS A 91 -5.81 -15.57 -21.79
CA LYS A 91 -5.17 -16.81 -22.19
C LYS A 91 -3.92 -17.06 -21.34
N PRO A 92 -4.07 -17.35 -20.02
CA PRO A 92 -2.92 -17.61 -19.16
C PRO A 92 -2.21 -18.88 -19.61
N ILE A 93 -0.90 -18.80 -19.77
CA ILE A 93 -0.04 -19.88 -20.27
C ILE A 93 0.95 -20.31 -19.19
N ILE A 94 1.39 -19.39 -18.32
CA ILE A 94 2.45 -19.67 -17.33
C ILE A 94 1.97 -20.72 -16.32
N SER A 95 0.71 -20.68 -15.90
CA SER A 95 0.12 -21.69 -15.01
C SER A 95 0.04 -23.09 -15.62
N ARG A 96 0.04 -23.21 -16.96
CA ARG A 96 0.12 -24.49 -17.67
C ARG A 96 1.56 -24.98 -17.79
N LEU A 97 2.50 -24.06 -17.96
CA LEU A 97 3.94 -24.37 -18.05
C LEU A 97 4.48 -24.78 -16.67
N ALA A 98 4.07 -24.11 -15.61
CA ALA A 98 4.44 -24.39 -14.23
C ALA A 98 3.18 -24.61 -13.38
N PRO A 99 2.62 -25.83 -13.35
CA PRO A 99 1.44 -26.13 -12.57
C PRO A 99 1.74 -25.94 -11.09
N CYS A 100 1.04 -24.98 -10.45
CA CYS A 100 1.04 -24.82 -9.00
C CYS A 100 -0.20 -25.52 -8.43
N ARG A 101 -0.06 -26.20 -7.27
CA ARG A 101 -1.12 -27.03 -6.71
C ARG A 101 -2.25 -26.25 -6.01
N ASP A 102 -2.10 -24.94 -5.84
CA ASP A 102 -3.10 -24.09 -5.20
C ASP A 102 -3.67 -23.05 -6.18
N LEU A 103 -4.98 -23.12 -6.41
CA LEU A 103 -5.74 -22.43 -7.47
C LEU A 103 -5.99 -20.92 -7.24
N TYR A 104 -5.23 -20.26 -6.37
CA TYR A 104 -5.37 -18.82 -6.12
C TYR A 104 -4.42 -18.02 -7.03
N GLY A 105 -4.89 -17.71 -8.23
CA GLY A 105 -4.16 -16.92 -9.23
C GLY A 105 -4.41 -15.41 -9.13
N LEU A 106 -3.79 -14.64 -10.04
CA LEU A 106 -3.93 -13.18 -10.09
C LEU A 106 -5.38 -12.70 -10.16
N SER A 107 -6.25 -13.38 -10.92
CA SER A 107 -7.68 -13.05 -11.00
C SER A 107 -8.41 -13.23 -9.66
N GLY A 108 -8.10 -14.29 -8.91
CA GLY A 108 -8.65 -14.53 -7.59
C GLY A 108 -8.22 -13.45 -6.60
N ILE A 109 -6.91 -13.14 -6.58
CA ILE A 109 -6.35 -12.07 -5.75
C ILE A 109 -7.01 -10.74 -6.09
N LEU A 110 -7.11 -10.38 -7.37
CA LEU A 110 -7.77 -9.13 -7.79
C LEU A 110 -9.23 -9.09 -7.40
N THR A 111 -9.95 -10.21 -7.47
CA THR A 111 -11.36 -10.29 -7.06
C THR A 111 -11.50 -10.09 -5.55
N GLU A 112 -10.61 -10.67 -4.74
CA GLU A 112 -10.60 -10.47 -3.30
C GLU A 112 -10.20 -9.03 -2.94
N VAL A 113 -9.14 -8.52 -3.58
CA VAL A 113 -8.59 -7.17 -3.43
C VAL A 113 -9.52 -6.09 -4.00
N LEU A 114 -10.48 -6.38 -4.86
CA LEU A 114 -11.45 -5.39 -5.36
C LEU A 114 -12.88 -5.62 -4.88
N GLY A 115 -13.26 -6.85 -4.55
CA GLY A 115 -14.66 -7.26 -4.32
C GLY A 115 -15.07 -7.40 -2.85
N GLY A 116 -14.13 -7.52 -1.90
CA GLY A 116 -14.48 -7.59 -0.47
C GLY A 116 -15.01 -6.27 0.10
N ASP A 117 -15.62 -6.31 1.28
CA ASP A 117 -15.51 -5.19 2.21
C ASP A 117 -14.28 -5.42 3.08
N ILE A 118 -13.57 -4.36 3.45
CA ILE A 118 -12.56 -4.44 4.51
C ILE A 118 -13.20 -3.81 5.72
N PRO A 119 -13.91 -4.59 6.55
CA PRO A 119 -14.45 -4.06 7.78
C PRO A 119 -13.34 -3.96 8.84
N SER A 120 -12.50 -4.99 9.02
CA SER A 120 -11.51 -5.06 10.09
C SER A 120 -10.46 -6.12 9.80
N GLY A 121 -9.32 -6.08 10.51
CA GLY A 121 -8.27 -7.09 10.45
C GLY A 121 -7.09 -6.74 11.33
N THR A 122 -5.96 -7.41 11.12
CA THR A 122 -4.71 -7.12 11.83
C THR A 122 -3.63 -6.54 10.93
N LEU A 123 -2.82 -5.63 11.49
CA LEU A 123 -1.69 -5.02 10.77
C LEU A 123 -0.52 -6.00 10.50
N ARG A 124 -0.60 -7.22 11.06
CA ARG A 124 0.31 -8.33 10.74
C ARG A 124 -0.03 -9.02 9.40
N GLU A 125 -1.31 -9.03 9.03
CA GLU A 125 -1.79 -9.70 7.80
C GLU A 125 -1.70 -8.76 6.60
N ILE A 126 -1.96 -7.47 6.81
CA ILE A 126 -1.86 -6.43 5.79
C ILE A 126 -1.18 -5.19 6.38
N SER A 127 -0.11 -4.73 5.73
CA SER A 127 0.58 -3.51 6.17
C SER A 127 -0.34 -2.30 6.03
N LEU A 128 -0.12 -1.25 6.84
CA LEU A 128 -0.88 -0.01 6.69
C LEU A 128 -0.73 0.58 5.28
N GLY A 129 0.48 0.52 4.70
CA GLY A 129 0.71 1.01 3.34
C GLY A 129 -0.14 0.30 2.29
N ASP A 130 -0.26 -1.02 2.40
CA ASP A 130 -1.11 -1.81 1.49
C ASP A 130 -2.59 -1.56 1.74
N LEU A 131 -2.99 -1.40 3.00
CA LEU A 131 -4.36 -1.04 3.36
C LEU A 131 -4.76 0.32 2.79
N MET A 132 -3.89 1.34 2.91
CA MET A 132 -4.13 2.66 2.30
C MET A 132 -4.22 2.58 0.77
N ARG A 133 -3.32 1.82 0.12
CA ARG A 133 -3.38 1.58 -1.34
C ARG A 133 -4.69 0.90 -1.73
N LEU A 134 -5.14 -0.05 -0.96
CA LEU A 134 -6.39 -0.77 -1.24
C LEU A 134 -7.59 0.18 -1.08
N LEU A 135 -7.66 0.97 0.00
CA LEU A 135 -8.69 1.99 0.19
C LEU A 135 -8.70 3.01 -0.96
N LEU A 136 -7.52 3.40 -1.46
CA LEU A 136 -7.33 4.24 -2.63
C LEU A 136 -7.90 3.59 -3.90
N PHE A 137 -7.49 2.36 -4.22
CA PHE A 137 -7.96 1.65 -5.42
C PHE A 137 -9.47 1.41 -5.42
N ARG A 138 -10.06 1.13 -4.24
CA ARG A 138 -11.51 0.94 -4.08
C ARG A 138 -12.28 2.24 -3.89
N LYS A 139 -11.62 3.40 -3.88
CA LYS A 139 -12.22 4.72 -3.65
C LYS A 139 -13.13 4.77 -2.42
N LYS A 140 -12.74 4.11 -1.32
CA LYS A 140 -13.57 4.00 -0.12
C LYS A 140 -13.57 5.34 0.64
N THR A 141 -14.74 5.71 1.18
CA THR A 141 -14.92 6.88 2.04
C THR A 141 -15.25 6.41 3.44
N GLY A 142 -14.53 6.91 4.45
CA GLY A 142 -14.66 6.42 5.81
C GLY A 142 -13.47 6.77 6.70
N ILE A 143 -13.47 6.19 7.89
CA ILE A 143 -12.41 6.36 8.88
C ILE A 143 -11.78 4.99 9.13
N LEU A 144 -10.46 4.94 9.03
CA LEU A 144 -9.67 3.78 9.41
C LEU A 144 -9.15 4.00 10.83
N HIS A 145 -9.71 3.25 11.77
CA HIS A 145 -9.29 3.20 13.16
C HIS A 145 -8.14 2.20 13.31
N LEU A 146 -7.02 2.64 13.85
CA LEU A 146 -5.84 1.83 14.14
C LEU A 146 -5.63 1.78 15.65
N VAL A 147 -5.47 0.58 16.20
CA VAL A 147 -5.25 0.38 17.63
C VAL A 147 -4.14 -0.64 17.87
N GLN A 148 -3.08 -0.20 18.55
CA GLN A 148 -2.00 -1.06 19.04
C GLN A 148 -1.64 -0.66 20.48
N LYS A 149 -2.00 -1.50 21.45
CA LYS A 149 -1.82 -1.23 22.88
C LYS A 149 -2.47 0.12 23.25
N ASP A 150 -1.67 1.11 23.62
CA ASP A 150 -2.10 2.45 24.00
C ASP A 150 -2.13 3.42 22.81
N GLU A 151 -1.56 3.04 21.66
CA GLU A 151 -1.57 3.88 20.47
C GLU A 151 -2.87 3.74 19.69
N LYS A 152 -3.49 4.88 19.41
CA LYS A 152 -4.76 4.99 18.69
C LYS A 152 -4.67 6.08 17.65
N VAL A 153 -4.88 5.72 16.38
CA VAL A 153 -4.83 6.66 15.26
C VAL A 153 -6.02 6.44 14.35
N ASP A 154 -6.73 7.52 14.03
CA ASP A 154 -7.79 7.51 13.03
C ASP A 154 -7.29 8.19 11.75
N ILE A 155 -7.43 7.50 10.63
CA ILE A 155 -7.09 8.04 9.31
C ILE A 155 -8.36 8.22 8.51
N HIS A 156 -8.61 9.44 8.05
CA HIS A 156 -9.81 9.84 7.35
C HIS A 156 -9.59 9.73 5.84
N PHE A 157 -10.48 9.01 5.16
CA PHE A 157 -10.44 8.81 3.71
C PHE A 157 -11.69 9.37 3.04
N LEU A 158 -11.49 10.10 1.94
CA LEU A 158 -12.55 10.54 1.04
C LEU A 158 -12.26 10.06 -0.38
N HIS A 159 -13.14 9.22 -0.92
CA HIS A 159 -12.96 8.60 -2.24
C HIS A 159 -11.59 7.91 -2.40
N GLY A 160 -11.08 7.33 -1.30
CA GLY A 160 -9.79 6.65 -1.24
C GLY A 160 -8.59 7.57 -1.01
N GLU A 161 -8.76 8.89 -1.09
CA GLU A 161 -7.70 9.85 -0.79
C GLU A 161 -7.62 10.10 0.72
N LEU A 162 -6.41 10.21 1.25
CA LEU A 162 -6.17 10.58 2.64
C LEU A 162 -6.54 12.07 2.82
N MET A 163 -7.42 12.34 3.78
CA MET A 163 -7.91 13.69 4.08
C MET A 163 -7.34 14.22 5.39
N ASP A 164 -7.31 13.39 6.44
CA ASP A 164 -6.85 13.81 7.77
C ASP A 164 -6.30 12.62 8.56
N VAL A 165 -5.48 12.92 9.57
CA VAL A 165 -4.95 11.93 10.52
C VAL A 165 -5.10 12.46 11.94
N HIS A 166 -5.92 11.77 12.73
CA HIS A 166 -6.12 12.06 14.14
C HIS A 166 -5.36 11.05 15.01
N TRP A 167 -4.23 11.49 15.55
CA TRP A 167 -3.52 10.73 16.59
C TRP A 167 -4.21 10.95 17.94
N LEU A 168 -5.09 10.03 18.33
CA LEU A 168 -5.94 10.14 19.53
C LEU A 168 -5.14 10.00 20.83
N SER A 169 -4.10 9.15 20.83
CA SER A 169 -3.16 8.94 21.94
C SER A 169 -2.03 9.96 22.00
N ARG A 170 -2.15 11.07 21.26
CA ARG A 170 -1.09 12.08 21.17
C ARG A 170 -0.69 12.66 22.54
N PRO A 171 0.62 12.67 22.87
CA PRO A 171 1.14 13.28 24.09
C PRO A 171 0.76 14.76 24.23
N SER A 172 0.53 15.22 25.45
CA SER A 172 0.09 16.59 25.72
C SER A 172 1.06 17.66 25.19
N GLN A 173 2.37 17.37 25.18
CA GLN A 173 3.40 18.28 24.67
C GLN A 173 3.35 18.47 23.15
N LYS A 174 2.79 17.50 22.41
CA LYS A 174 2.65 17.55 20.95
C LYS A 174 1.31 18.09 20.47
N LYS A 175 0.42 18.50 21.39
CA LYS A 175 -0.87 19.10 21.04
C LYS A 175 -0.67 20.51 20.47
N LEU A 176 -1.63 20.97 19.66
CA LEU A 176 -1.54 22.23 18.90
C LEU A 176 -1.15 23.41 19.79
N LEU A 177 -1.87 23.62 20.90
CA LEU A 177 -1.60 24.74 21.80
C LEU A 177 -0.20 24.64 22.44
N SER A 178 0.22 23.44 22.84
CA SER A 178 1.54 23.20 23.41
C SER A 178 2.65 23.54 22.40
N LEU A 179 2.48 23.13 21.15
CA LEU A 179 3.43 23.45 20.07
C LEU A 179 3.46 24.95 19.75
N LEU A 180 2.30 25.62 19.73
CA LEU A 180 2.23 27.07 19.51
C LEU A 180 2.92 27.84 20.64
N ILE A 181 2.78 27.39 21.89
CA ILE A 181 3.48 27.97 23.04
C ILE A 181 4.99 27.73 22.94
N GLN A 182 5.40 26.49 22.68
CA GLN A 182 6.83 26.12 22.57
C GLN A 182 7.56 26.91 21.48
N ASN A 183 6.89 27.21 20.37
CA ASN A 183 7.43 27.99 19.27
C ASN A 183 7.19 29.51 19.42
N ASN A 184 6.76 29.98 20.59
CA ASN A 184 6.49 31.39 20.89
C ASN A 184 5.47 32.07 19.95
N VAL A 185 4.57 31.30 19.33
CA VAL A 185 3.50 31.84 18.48
C VAL A 185 2.38 32.44 19.33
N ILE A 186 2.06 31.78 20.45
CA ILE A 186 1.11 32.27 21.45
C ILE A 186 1.72 32.13 22.84
N ASN A 187 1.26 32.94 23.79
CA ASN A 187 1.63 32.78 25.20
C ASN A 187 0.65 31.86 25.95
N LYS A 188 1.01 31.47 27.17
CA LYS A 188 0.20 30.57 28.02
C LYS A 188 -1.18 31.16 28.34
N GLU A 189 -1.25 32.46 28.57
CA GLU A 189 -2.52 33.17 28.88
C GLU A 189 -3.50 33.14 27.69
N GLN A 190 -3.01 33.37 26.47
CA GLN A 190 -3.78 33.26 25.24
C GLN A 190 -4.29 31.83 25.02
N ALA A 191 -3.45 30.82 25.27
CA ALA A 191 -3.86 29.42 25.17
C ALA A 191 -4.95 29.07 26.20
N GLU A 192 -4.83 29.52 27.45
CA GLU A 192 -5.83 29.32 28.50
C GLU A 192 -7.17 29.97 28.13
N ARG A 193 -7.15 31.19 27.58
CA ARG A 193 -8.35 31.87 27.05
C ARG A 193 -9.01 31.07 25.91
N CYS A 194 -8.22 30.50 25.00
CA CYS A 194 -8.75 29.63 23.94
C CYS A 194 -9.39 28.35 24.49
N ILE A 195 -8.76 27.71 25.47
CA ILE A 195 -9.31 26.50 26.12
C ILE A 195 -10.62 26.83 26.83
N GLN A 196 -10.68 27.96 27.53
CA GLN A 196 -11.89 28.39 28.21
C GLN A 196 -13.03 28.63 27.20
N ARG A 197 -12.76 29.40 26.13
CA ARG A 197 -13.76 29.60 25.07
C ARG A 197 -14.18 28.31 24.37
N GLN A 198 -13.27 27.35 24.18
CA GLN A 198 -13.64 26.05 23.61
C GLN A 198 -14.65 25.33 24.50
N LYS A 199 -14.46 25.36 25.82
CA LYS A 199 -15.40 24.75 26.78
C LYS A 199 -16.75 25.47 26.75
N ASP A 200 -16.75 26.79 26.65
CA ASP A 200 -17.97 27.60 26.70
C ASP A 200 -18.78 27.52 25.38
N THR A 201 -18.11 27.40 24.23
CA THR A 201 -18.73 27.50 22.90
C THR A 201 -18.78 26.19 22.11
N GLY A 202 -17.98 25.19 22.48
CA GLY A 202 -17.81 23.95 21.72
C GLY A 202 -17.06 24.09 20.39
N GLN A 203 -16.59 25.29 20.04
CA GLN A 203 -15.88 25.54 18.78
C GLN A 203 -14.49 24.89 18.76
N LYS A 204 -14.01 24.52 17.56
CA LYS A 204 -12.67 23.94 17.40
C LYS A 204 -11.58 24.96 17.76
N ILE A 205 -10.51 24.50 18.42
CA ILE A 205 -9.36 25.36 18.82
C ILE A 205 -8.79 26.14 17.64
N GLY A 206 -8.59 25.51 16.47
CA GLY A 206 -8.05 26.18 15.28
C GLY A 206 -8.92 27.36 14.83
N TYR A 207 -10.24 27.19 14.84
CA TYR A 207 -11.20 28.25 14.53
C TYR A 207 -11.09 29.41 15.52
N LEU A 208 -11.03 29.10 16.82
CA LEU A 208 -10.89 30.11 17.88
C LEU A 208 -9.58 30.90 17.75
N LEU A 209 -8.47 30.23 17.46
CA LEU A 209 -7.17 30.88 17.27
C LEU A 209 -7.18 31.87 16.09
N LEU A 210 -7.84 31.53 14.98
CA LEU A 210 -8.01 32.43 13.84
C LEU A 210 -8.94 33.60 14.16
N HIS A 211 -10.12 33.33 14.71
CA HIS A 211 -11.13 34.37 14.99
C HIS A 211 -10.73 35.31 16.11
N MET A 212 -9.86 34.87 17.02
CA MET A 212 -9.28 35.72 18.06
C MET A 212 -8.05 36.49 17.55
N GLY A 213 -7.66 36.31 16.28
CA GLY A 213 -6.50 36.98 15.68
C GLY A 213 -5.16 36.54 16.28
N LEU A 214 -5.10 35.36 16.90
CA LEU A 214 -3.90 34.87 17.58
C LEU A 214 -2.90 34.25 16.61
N ILE A 215 -3.37 33.68 15.51
CA ILE A 215 -2.54 33.09 14.45
C ILE A 215 -3.13 33.40 13.08
N SER A 216 -2.30 33.32 12.05
CA SER A 216 -2.75 33.39 10.66
C SER A 216 -3.23 32.03 10.15
N GLN A 217 -3.96 32.06 9.03
CA GLN A 217 -4.35 30.87 8.28
C GLN A 217 -3.14 30.02 7.86
N GLU A 218 -2.08 30.66 7.38
CA GLU A 218 -0.85 30.01 6.93
C GLU A 218 -0.13 29.32 8.10
N THR A 219 -0.02 30.00 9.24
CA THR A 219 0.56 29.43 10.45
C THR A 219 -0.24 28.19 10.89
N LEU A 220 -1.57 28.30 10.98
CA LEU A 220 -2.41 27.17 11.35
C LEU A 220 -2.24 25.99 10.38
N ALA A 221 -2.17 26.27 9.07
CA ALA A 221 -1.95 25.27 8.05
C ALA A 221 -0.65 24.49 8.25
N GLY A 222 0.45 25.19 8.55
CA GLY A 222 1.75 24.57 8.84
C GLY A 222 1.69 23.60 10.03
N TYR A 223 1.05 24.01 11.13
CA TYR A 223 0.90 23.13 12.30
C TYR A 223 -0.05 21.96 12.05
N ILE A 224 -1.11 22.14 11.25
CA ILE A 224 -1.96 21.02 10.82
C ILE A 224 -1.16 20.05 9.95
N LYS A 225 -0.34 20.53 8.99
CA LYS A 225 0.56 19.67 8.18
C LYS A 225 1.49 18.85 9.07
N LEU A 226 2.15 19.51 10.03
CA LEU A 226 3.00 18.82 11.01
C LEU A 226 2.24 17.74 11.78
N HIS A 227 1.03 18.06 12.26
CA HIS A 227 0.20 17.13 13.00
C HIS A 227 -0.18 15.88 12.19
N ILE A 228 -0.53 16.06 10.92
CA ILE A 228 -0.86 14.97 10.01
C ILE A 228 0.38 14.11 9.76
N ILE A 229 1.52 14.73 9.45
CA ILE A 229 2.80 14.01 9.23
C ILE A 229 3.18 13.19 10.46
N GLU A 230 3.14 13.78 11.66
CA GLU A 230 3.47 13.06 12.89
C GLU A 230 2.51 11.91 13.17
N GLY A 231 1.20 12.13 13.02
CA GLY A 231 0.19 11.10 13.21
C GLY A 231 0.36 9.95 12.21
N LEU A 232 0.63 10.28 10.95
CA LEU A 232 0.89 9.30 9.91
C LEU A 232 2.17 8.52 10.18
N ARG A 233 3.24 9.20 10.62
CA ARG A 233 4.49 8.54 10.99
C ARG A 233 4.28 7.52 12.11
N VAL A 234 3.50 7.87 13.14
CA VAL A 234 3.14 6.94 14.21
C VAL A 234 2.33 5.77 13.65
N ALA A 235 1.32 6.03 12.83
CA ALA A 235 0.51 5.00 12.19
C ALA A 235 1.36 4.03 11.34
N MET A 236 2.31 4.54 10.56
CA MET A 236 3.22 3.75 9.72
C MET A 236 4.19 2.88 10.52
N GLN A 237 4.45 3.22 11.79
CA GLN A 237 5.27 2.42 12.71
C GLN A 237 4.46 1.33 13.42
N LEU A 238 3.14 1.29 13.24
CA LEU A 238 2.30 0.22 13.77
C LEU A 238 2.47 -1.01 12.90
N HIS A 239 3.29 -1.96 13.35
CA HIS A 239 3.51 -3.25 12.68
C HIS A 239 2.63 -4.37 13.25
N GLU A 240 1.88 -4.08 14.31
CA GLU A 240 0.98 -5.02 14.97
C GLU A 240 -0.30 -4.30 15.41
N GLY A 241 -1.28 -5.05 15.91
CA GLY A 241 -2.55 -4.49 16.36
C GLY A 241 -3.67 -4.64 15.34
N ASN A 242 -4.81 -4.06 15.69
CA ASN A 242 -6.06 -4.22 14.96
C ASN A 242 -6.40 -2.94 14.22
N PHE A 243 -7.06 -3.11 13.08
CA PHE A 243 -7.70 -2.01 12.39
C PHE A 243 -9.19 -2.28 12.16
N LEU A 244 -9.96 -1.21 12.06
CA LEU A 244 -11.37 -1.21 11.72
C LEU A 244 -11.63 -0.05 10.77
N PHE A 245 -12.23 -0.32 9.61
CA PHE A 245 -12.67 0.71 8.68
C PHE A 245 -14.18 0.92 8.81
N GLU A 246 -14.55 2.11 9.28
CA GLU A 246 -15.94 2.55 9.40
C GLU A 246 -16.33 3.42 8.20
N LYS A 247 -17.33 2.99 7.43
CA LYS A 247 -17.86 3.79 6.30
C LYS A 247 -18.55 5.04 6.86
N GLN A 248 -18.20 6.20 6.31
CA GLN A 248 -18.83 7.48 6.63
C GLN A 248 -19.45 8.10 5.37
N PRO A 249 -20.59 8.80 5.47
CA PRO A 249 -21.14 9.56 4.36
C PRO A 249 -20.22 10.73 4.01
N VAL A 250 -20.23 11.17 2.75
CA VAL A 250 -19.43 12.32 2.28
C VAL A 250 -19.72 13.58 3.10
N SER A 251 -20.98 13.77 3.52
CA SER A 251 -21.40 14.88 4.39
C SER A 251 -20.70 14.92 5.76
N HIS A 252 -20.13 13.81 6.22
CA HIS A 252 -19.27 13.78 7.41
C HIS A 252 -18.03 14.68 7.23
N PHE A 253 -17.52 14.77 6.00
CA PHE A 253 -16.31 15.49 5.62
C PHE A 253 -16.59 16.91 5.08
N GLU A 254 -17.84 17.23 4.76
CA GLU A 254 -18.27 18.56 4.28
C GLU A 254 -18.36 19.62 5.39
N LYS A 255 -18.34 19.21 6.67
CA LYS A 255 -18.19 20.16 7.79
C LYS A 255 -16.85 20.90 7.60
N PRO A 256 -16.74 22.19 7.96
CA PRO A 256 -15.51 22.98 7.77
C PRO A 256 -14.42 22.50 8.73
N SER A 257 -13.87 21.33 8.45
CA SER A 257 -12.53 20.94 8.78
C SER A 257 -11.69 21.66 7.75
N TYR A 258 -11.04 22.73 8.21
CA TYR A 258 -10.06 23.45 7.43
C TYR A 258 -9.04 22.42 6.91
N HIS A 259 -9.05 22.13 5.61
CA HIS A 259 -8.00 21.37 4.94
C HIS A 259 -7.18 22.37 4.15
N PRO A 260 -6.20 23.04 4.76
CA PRO A 260 -5.47 24.10 4.09
C PRO A 260 -4.49 23.58 3.02
N PHE A 261 -4.43 22.27 2.80
CA PHE A 261 -3.61 21.61 1.79
C PHE A 261 -4.18 20.24 1.43
N LYS A 262 -3.80 19.71 0.27
CA LYS A 262 -4.06 18.31 -0.11
C LYS A 262 -3.05 17.41 0.59
N VAL A 263 -3.50 16.46 1.39
CA VAL A 263 -2.58 15.56 2.09
C VAL A 263 -1.81 14.65 1.14
N SER A 264 -2.32 14.41 -0.07
CA SER A 264 -1.57 13.69 -1.12
C SER A 264 -0.21 14.33 -1.46
N GLN A 265 -0.06 15.66 -1.32
CA GLN A 265 1.22 16.35 -1.54
C GLN A 265 2.23 16.16 -0.40
N VAL A 266 1.77 15.70 0.77
CA VAL A 266 2.65 15.47 1.94
C VAL A 266 3.60 14.29 1.71
N PHE A 267 3.23 13.37 0.81
CA PHE A 267 4.04 12.19 0.47
C PHE A 267 5.14 12.48 -0.56
N GLU A 268 5.07 13.59 -1.31
CA GLU A 268 6.12 13.97 -2.26
C GLU A 268 7.34 14.59 -1.56
N ASP A 269 7.15 15.07 -0.32
CA ASP A 269 8.18 15.71 0.51
C ASP A 269 8.89 14.74 1.49
N MET A 270 8.49 13.45 1.54
CA MET A 270 9.04 12.41 2.43
C MET A 270 9.93 11.43 1.67
#